data_AF-A0A3Q3IJT4-F1
#
_entry.id   AF-A0A3Q3IJT4-F1
#
_cell.length_a   1.000
_cell.length_b   1.000
_cell.length_c   1.000
_cell.angle_alpha   90.00
_cell.angle_beta   90.00
_cell.angle_gamma   90.00
#
_symmetry.space_group_name_H-M   'P 1'
#
loop_
_entity.id
_entity.type
_entity.pdbx_description
1 polymer ?
#
loop_
_entity_poly.entity_id
_entity_poly.type
_entity_poly.pdbx_seq_one_letter_code
_entity_poly.pdbx_strand_id
1 'polypeptide(L)'
;MMKHRILQQKDPLLALMSFRAMPATATGVSPAELLMGRRIQTTLPTLESNLVPQWPDLSIVRAKRDWQKSAQTPNLILVLMNS
;
A
#
# COMPACT_ATOMS: atom_id res chain seq x y z
N MET A 1 11.06 1.02 0.20
CA MET A 1 11.99 1.05 1.36
C MET A 1 11.46 1.95 2.49
N MET A 2 10.25 1.69 3.03
CA MET A 2 9.62 2.53 4.09
C MET A 2 8.79 1.74 5.13
N LYS A 3 8.48 0.46 4.89
CA LYS A 3 7.55 -0.35 5.70
C LYS A 3 7.88 -0.45 7.20
N HIS A 4 9.17 -0.43 7.57
CA HIS A 4 9.59 -0.55 8.98
C HIS A 4 9.77 0.80 9.69
N ARG A 5 9.88 1.92 8.97
CA ARG A 5 10.12 3.23 9.57
C ARG A 5 8.88 3.86 10.17
N ILE A 6 7.71 3.57 9.60
CA ILE A 6 6.42 4.06 10.11
C ILE A 6 6.17 3.55 11.54
N LEU A 7 6.58 2.31 11.83
CA LEU A 7 6.42 1.70 13.15
C LEU A 7 7.39 2.24 14.21
N GLN A 8 8.42 3.01 13.80
CA GLN A 8 9.43 3.58 14.70
C GLN A 8 9.21 5.08 14.95
N GLN A 9 8.10 5.65 14.49
CA GLN A 9 7.85 7.08 14.66
C GLN A 9 7.49 7.42 16.11
N LYS A 10 8.03 8.55 16.60
CA LYS A 10 7.77 9.04 17.97
C LYS A 10 6.30 9.40 18.21
N ASP A 11 5.63 9.93 17.18
CA ASP A 11 4.21 10.24 17.21
C ASP A 11 3.41 9.14 16.48
N PRO A 12 2.61 8.34 17.20
CA PRO A 12 1.82 7.26 16.61
C PRO A 12 0.69 7.77 15.69
N LEU A 13 0.17 8.97 15.91
CA LEU A 13 -0.89 9.54 15.07
C LEU A 13 -0.33 9.97 13.71
N LEU A 14 0.82 10.63 13.71
CA LEU A 14 1.54 10.96 12.48
C LEU A 14 1.98 9.70 11.73
N ALA A 15 2.33 8.62 12.44
CA ALA A 15 2.70 7.35 11.83
C ALA A 15 1.51 6.73 11.10
N LEU A 16 0.37 6.72 11.78
CA LEU A 16 -0.87 6.19 11.25
C LEU A 16 -1.38 7.01 10.05
N MET A 17 -1.28 8.33 10.11
CA MET A 17 -1.61 9.22 8.99
C MET A 17 -0.72 8.91 7.77
N SER A 18 0.59 8.84 7.95
CA SER A 18 1.53 8.50 6.89
C SER A 18 1.24 7.12 6.30
N PHE A 19 1.01 6.11 7.15
CA PHE A 19 0.64 4.76 6.69
C PHE A 19 -0.59 4.78 5.77
N ARG A 20 -1.63 5.52 6.17
CA ARG A 20 -2.89 5.60 5.43
C ARG A 20 -2.75 6.35 4.10
N ALA A 21 -1.87 7.35 4.03
CA ALA A 21 -1.65 8.17 2.84
C ALA A 21 -0.61 7.58 1.87
N MET A 22 0.25 6.66 2.33
CA MET A 22 1.32 6.12 1.50
C MET A 22 0.82 5.05 0.52
N PRO A 23 1.17 5.15 -0.77
CA PRO A 23 0.80 4.14 -1.75
C PRO A 23 1.53 2.82 -1.47
N ALA A 24 0.79 1.71 -1.51
CA ALA A 24 1.39 0.39 -1.36
C ALA A 24 2.27 0.07 -2.59
N THR A 25 3.49 -0.42 -2.37
CA THR A 25 4.43 -0.75 -3.47
C THR A 25 3.88 -1.81 -4.42
N ALA A 26 3.03 -2.72 -3.93
CA ALA A 26 2.46 -3.81 -4.73
C ALA A 26 1.35 -3.35 -5.69
N THR A 27 0.52 -2.38 -5.29
CA THR A 27 -0.69 -1.99 -6.03
C THR A 27 -0.66 -0.54 -6.52
N GLY A 28 0.21 0.31 -5.96
CA GLY A 28 0.27 1.74 -6.21
C GLY A 28 -0.83 2.56 -5.52
N VAL A 29 -1.73 1.90 -4.78
CA VAL A 29 -2.91 2.52 -4.14
C VAL A 29 -2.67 2.60 -2.63
N SER A 30 -3.01 3.72 -2.01
CA SER A 30 -2.90 3.90 -0.56
C SER A 30 -4.03 3.20 0.21
N PRO A 31 -3.82 2.85 1.50
CA PRO A 31 -4.86 2.25 2.31
C PRO A 31 -6.14 3.12 2.42
N ALA A 32 -6.00 4.44 2.51
CA ALA A 32 -7.14 5.34 2.54
C ALA A 32 -7.95 5.31 1.23
N GLU A 33 -7.27 5.29 0.09
CA GLU A 33 -7.93 5.17 -1.22
C GLU A 33 -8.64 3.81 -1.37
N LEU A 34 -8.07 2.73 -0.83
CA LEU A 34 -8.68 1.41 -0.87
C LEU A 34 -9.92 1.29 0.04
N LEU A 35 -9.95 2.02 1.17
CA LEU A 35 -11.02 1.94 2.16
C LEU A 35 -12.11 2.98 1.98
N MET A 36 -11.77 4.15 1.45
CA MET A 36 -12.67 5.31 1.38
C MET A 36 -12.80 5.88 -0.05
N GLY A 37 -12.06 5.33 -1.02
CA GLY A 37 -12.02 5.85 -2.39
C GLY A 37 -11.36 7.23 -2.50
N ARG A 38 -10.79 7.79 -1.42
CA ARG A 38 -10.20 9.14 -1.44
C ARG A 38 -8.87 9.18 -0.72
N ARG A 39 -8.07 10.21 -1.01
CA ARG A 39 -6.92 10.54 -0.17
C ARG A 39 -7.36 11.30 1.07
N ILE A 40 -6.61 11.13 2.15
CA ILE A 40 -6.78 11.91 3.37
C ILE A 40 -5.93 13.18 3.29
N GLN A 41 -6.38 14.23 3.97
CA GLN A 41 -5.52 15.39 4.22
C GLN A 41 -4.32 14.94 5.05
N THR A 42 -3.16 15.47 4.68
CA THR A 42 -1.91 15.28 5.41
C THR A 42 -1.38 16.64 5.84
N THR A 43 -0.20 16.67 6.46
CA THR A 43 0.49 17.94 6.75
C THR A 43 0.93 18.68 5.49
N LEU A 44 0.99 17.99 4.35
CA LEU A 44 1.27 18.60 3.06
C LEU A 44 -0.05 19.02 2.39
N PRO A 45 -0.09 20.20 1.77
CA PRO A 45 -1.26 20.62 1.01
C PRO A 45 -1.48 19.67 -0.18
N THR A 46 -2.73 19.27 -0.38
CA THR A 46 -3.14 18.40 -1.48
C THR A 46 -4.23 19.09 -2.29
N LEU A 47 -4.29 18.84 -3.60
CA LEU A 47 -5.38 19.34 -4.44
C LEU A 47 -6.74 18.81 -3.96
N GLU A 48 -7.77 19.66 -3.98
CA GLU A 48 -9.11 19.32 -3.49
C GLU A 48 -9.75 18.14 -4.22
N SER A 49 -9.41 17.95 -5.50
CA SER A 49 -9.86 16.81 -6.30
C SER A 49 -9.43 15.45 -5.72
N ASN A 50 -8.32 15.39 -4.97
CA ASN A 50 -7.86 14.17 -4.32
C ASN A 50 -8.65 13.82 -3.05
N LEU A 51 -9.39 14.78 -2.49
CA LEU A 51 -10.22 14.62 -1.28
C LEU A 51 -11.60 14.08 -1.61
N VAL A 52 -11.99 14.12 -2.89
CA VAL A 52 -13.25 13.60 -3.41
C VAL A 52 -13.11 12.07 -3.60
N PRO A 53 -14.11 11.27 -3.17
CA PRO A 53 -14.08 9.83 -3.36
C PRO A 53 -14.16 9.44 -4.85
N GLN A 54 -13.11 8.80 -5.33
CA GLN A 54 -12.99 8.12 -6.61
C GLN A 54 -12.37 6.73 -6.40
N TRP A 55 -13.20 5.70 -6.49
CA TRP A 55 -12.75 4.34 -6.24
C TRP A 55 -11.86 3.85 -7.38
N PRO A 56 -10.65 3.32 -7.08
CA PRO A 56 -9.84 2.66 -8.09
C PRO A 56 -10.50 1.35 -8.51
N ASP A 57 -10.21 0.88 -9.71
CA ASP A 57 -10.70 -0.41 -10.18
C ASP A 57 -10.12 -1.55 -9.30
N LEU A 58 -10.98 -2.06 -8.43
CA LEU A 58 -10.62 -3.09 -7.46
C LEU A 58 -10.20 -4.40 -8.13
N SER A 59 -10.67 -4.68 -9.34
CA SER A 59 -10.29 -5.89 -10.09
C SER A 59 -8.82 -5.83 -10.49
N ILE A 60 -8.37 -4.68 -11.01
CA ILE A 60 -6.98 -4.41 -11.39
C ILE A 60 -6.09 -4.42 -10.14
N VAL A 61 -6.53 -3.79 -9.05
CA VAL A 61 -5.78 -3.77 -7.79
C VAL A 61 -5.58 -5.18 -7.24
N ARG A 62 -6.60 -6.03 -7.29
CA ARG A 62 -6.51 -7.45 -6.87
C ARG A 62 -5.56 -8.23 -7.78
N ALA A 63 -5.70 -8.10 -9.10
CA ALA A 63 -4.83 -8.78 -10.06
C ALA A 63 -3.34 -8.41 -9.85
N LYS A 64 -3.03 -7.12 -9.67
CA LYS A 64 -1.66 -6.65 -9.37
C LYS A 64 -1.13 -7.21 -8.06
N ARG A 65 -1.95 -7.22 -7.01
CA ARG A 65 -1.58 -7.80 -5.71
C ARG A 65 -1.29 -9.29 -5.85
N ASP A 66 -2.12 -10.02 -6.57
CA ASP A 66 -2.00 -11.47 -6.71
C ASP A 66 -0.79 -11.85 -7.57
N TRP A 67 -0.52 -11.09 -8.64
CA TRP A 67 0.74 -11.17 -9.40
C TRP A 67 1.96 -10.97 -8.49
N GLN A 68 1.96 -9.92 -7.66
CA GLN A 68 3.07 -9.63 -6.76
C GLN A 68 3.28 -10.75 -5.73
N LYS A 69 2.19 -11.36 -5.24
CA LYS A 69 2.27 -12.54 -4.36
C LYS A 69 2.88 -13.75 -5.06
N SER A 70 2.47 -14.06 -6.29
CA SER A 70 3.04 -15.18 -7.07
C SER A 70 4.48 -14.94 -7.48
N ALA A 71 4.90 -13.69 -7.68
CA ALA A 71 6.29 -13.35 -7.98
C ALA A 71 7.20 -13.43 -6.75
N GLN A 72 6.65 -13.31 -5.53
CA GLN A 72 7.42 -13.28 -4.29
C GLN A 72 7.50 -14.64 -3.57
N THR A 73 6.84 -15.71 -4.06
CA THR A 73 7.05 -17.06 -3.52
C THR A 73 8.51 -17.48 -3.71
N PRO A 74 9.29 -17.66 -2.63
CA PRO A 74 10.62 -18.22 -2.75
C PRO A 74 10.51 -19.74 -2.92
N ASN A 75 11.05 -20.26 -4.02
CA ASN A 75 11.81 -21.52 -4.11
C ASN A 75 11.54 -22.63 -3.07
N LEU A 76 10.29 -23.10 -2.93
CA LEU A 76 10.06 -24.41 -2.28
C LEU A 76 10.43 -25.57 -3.23
N ILE A 77 10.35 -25.35 -4.54
CA ILE A 77 10.71 -26.36 -5.55
C ILE A 77 12.24 -26.52 -5.67
N LEU A 78 13.00 -25.42 -5.53
CA LEU A 78 14.47 -25.44 -5.63
C LEU A 78 15.18 -26.02 -4.38
N VAL A 79 14.51 -26.09 -3.23
CA VAL A 79 15.04 -26.76 -2.02
C VAL A 79 14.84 -28.28 -2.07
N LEU A 80 13.75 -28.76 -2.68
CA LEU A 80 13.47 -30.19 -2.81
C LEU A 80 14.24 -30.90 -3.94
N MET A 81 14.77 -30.14 -4.91
CA MET A 81 15.54 -30.70 -6.04
C MET A 81 17.06 -30.79 -5.76
N ASN A 82 17.52 -30.42 -4.56
CA ASN A 82 18.93 -30.45 -4.14
C ASN A 82 19.15 -31.31 -2.86
N SER A 83 18.36 -32.36 -2.65
CA SER A 83 18.56 -33.36 -1.58
C SER A 83 18.65 -34.77 -2.14
#